data_AF-A0A5D3DC07-F1
#
_entry.id   AF-A0A5D3DC07-F1
#
_cell.length_a   1.000
_cell.length_b   1.000
_cell.length_c   1.000
_cell.angle_alpha   90.00
_cell.angle_beta   90.00
_cell.angle_gamma   90.00
#
_symmetry.space_group_name_H-M   'P 1'
#
loop_
_entity.id
_entity.type
_entity.pdbx_description
1 polymer ?
#
loop_
_entity_poly.entity_id
_entity_poly.type
_entity_poly.pdbx_seq_one_letter_code
_entity_poly.pdbx_strand_id
1 'polypeptide(L)'
;MQEMREQSALEKKKADIKKEFGAIDYDAPVESEEKTIGFGTKIGIGVAVLVFGFVFALGDFLPSGSTGPDKDSVVENIKLSREEESNLKNMLKEYEVTLRSNPKDPTALEGAAVTSAELGEYAQAASLLEDLIKEKSDDSDIFRLLGEVKYKLKDYDGSVAAYKSATKKLK
;
A
#
# COMPACT_ATOMS: atom_id res chain seq x y z
N MET A 1 -29.97 -61.48 -29.60
CA MET A 1 -28.70 -60.79 -29.94
C MET A 1 -28.38 -59.64 -28.98
N GLN A 2 -29.36 -58.83 -28.53
CA GLN A 2 -29.12 -57.78 -27.53
C GLN A 2 -28.85 -58.34 -26.11
N GLU A 3 -29.60 -59.35 -25.66
CA GLU A 3 -29.45 -59.91 -24.30
C GLU A 3 -28.06 -60.52 -24.02
N MET A 4 -27.41 -61.13 -25.03
CA MET A 4 -26.04 -61.65 -24.87
C MET A 4 -24.99 -60.54 -24.67
N ARG A 5 -25.20 -59.35 -25.25
CA ARG A 5 -24.27 -58.22 -25.08
C ARG A 5 -24.40 -57.60 -23.69
N GLU A 6 -25.62 -57.54 -23.17
CA GLU A 6 -25.88 -57.02 -21.82
C GLU A 6 -25.31 -57.93 -20.73
N GLN A 7 -25.44 -59.25 -20.86
CA GLN A 7 -24.83 -60.20 -19.94
C GLN A 7 -23.30 -60.14 -19.97
N SER A 8 -22.69 -60.05 -21.17
CA SER A 8 -21.23 -59.94 -21.32
C SER A 8 -20.67 -58.61 -20.76
N ALA A 9 -21.44 -57.52 -20.87
CA ALA A 9 -21.07 -56.23 -20.26
C ALA A 9 -21.21 -56.26 -18.73
N LEU A 10 -22.23 -56.94 -18.20
CA LEU A 10 -22.41 -57.12 -16.75
C LEU A 10 -21.29 -57.96 -16.13
N GLU A 11 -20.88 -59.03 -16.81
CA GLU A 11 -19.77 -59.91 -16.40
C GLU A 11 -18.44 -59.14 -16.35
N LYS A 12 -18.14 -58.34 -17.38
CA LYS A 12 -16.95 -57.47 -17.39
C LYS A 12 -16.98 -56.46 -16.26
N LYS A 13 -18.12 -55.80 -16.06
CA LYS A 13 -18.28 -54.80 -14.99
C LYS A 13 -18.15 -55.43 -13.60
N LYS A 14 -18.65 -56.65 -13.39
CA LYS A 14 -18.46 -57.40 -12.14
C LYS A 14 -17.01 -57.85 -11.94
N ALA A 15 -16.31 -58.23 -13.00
CA ALA A 15 -14.89 -58.60 -12.95
C ALA A 15 -14.01 -57.39 -12.60
N ASP A 16 -14.29 -56.22 -13.17
CA ASP A 16 -13.57 -54.98 -12.84
C ASP A 16 -13.83 -54.53 -11.40
N ILE A 17 -15.08 -54.59 -10.93
CA ILE A 17 -15.42 -54.24 -9.53
C ILE A 17 -14.76 -55.20 -8.53
N LYS A 18 -14.68 -56.50 -8.83
CA LYS A 18 -13.99 -57.48 -7.98
C LYS A 18 -12.46 -57.26 -7.94
N LYS A 19 -11.90 -56.71 -9.01
CA LYS A 19 -10.46 -56.40 -9.11
C LYS A 19 -10.10 -55.13 -8.34
N GLU A 20 -11.04 -54.18 -8.27
CA GLU A 20 -10.89 -52.91 -7.56
C GLU A 20 -11.14 -53.06 -6.04
N PHE A 21 -12.01 -53.99 -5.63
CA PHE A 21 -12.35 -54.23 -4.22
C PHE A 21 -12.29 -55.73 -3.88
N GLY A 22 -11.08 -56.28 -3.89
CA GLY A 22 -10.80 -57.60 -3.31
C GLY A 22 -10.82 -57.57 -1.77
N ALA A 23 -10.96 -58.73 -1.13
CA ALA A 23 -10.80 -58.84 0.32
C ALA A 23 -9.41 -58.35 0.73
N ILE A 24 -9.35 -57.43 1.68
CA ILE A 24 -8.08 -56.90 2.20
C ILE A 24 -7.49 -57.99 3.10
N ASP A 25 -6.46 -58.67 2.60
CA ASP A 25 -5.65 -59.60 3.39
C ASP A 25 -4.66 -58.81 4.23
N TYR A 26 -4.97 -58.64 5.52
CA TYR A 26 -4.17 -57.84 6.45
C TYR A 26 -2.86 -58.51 6.88
N ASP A 27 -2.65 -59.79 6.53
CA ASP A 27 -1.41 -60.54 6.80
C ASP A 27 -0.45 -60.56 5.59
N ALA A 28 -0.85 -59.96 4.46
CA ALA A 28 0.02 -59.84 3.30
C ALA A 28 1.18 -58.86 3.58
N PRO A 29 2.45 -59.26 3.36
CA PRO A 29 3.57 -58.35 3.53
C PRO A 29 3.41 -57.16 2.59
N VAL A 30 3.58 -55.95 3.13
CA VAL A 30 3.47 -54.71 2.36
C VAL A 30 4.61 -54.66 1.35
N GLU A 31 4.32 -55.00 0.09
CA GLU A 31 5.23 -54.74 -1.02
C GLU A 31 5.24 -53.23 -1.27
N SER A 32 6.23 -52.54 -0.72
CA SER A 32 6.53 -51.16 -1.09
C SER A 32 7.11 -51.16 -2.50
N GLU A 33 6.29 -50.92 -3.51
CA GLU A 33 6.80 -50.49 -4.81
C GLU A 33 7.57 -49.18 -4.59
N GLU A 34 8.91 -49.22 -4.64
CA GLU A 34 9.75 -48.04 -4.75
C GLU A 34 9.44 -47.35 -6.09
N LYS A 35 8.35 -46.59 -6.13
CA LYS A 35 8.03 -45.76 -7.28
C LYS A 35 8.99 -44.58 -7.25
N THR A 36 10.13 -44.75 -7.92
CA THR A 36 11.12 -43.70 -8.11
C THR A 36 10.41 -42.46 -8.63
N ILE A 37 10.44 -41.38 -7.83
CA ILE A 37 9.79 -40.12 -8.14
C ILE A 37 10.33 -39.63 -9.49
N GLY A 38 9.52 -39.77 -10.53
CA GLY A 38 9.92 -39.44 -11.90
C GLY A 38 10.37 -37.99 -12.00
N PHE A 39 11.30 -37.71 -12.92
CA PHE A 39 11.84 -36.36 -13.13
C PHE A 39 10.75 -35.30 -13.29
N GLY A 40 9.63 -35.63 -13.95
CA GLY A 40 8.48 -34.72 -14.10
C GLY A 40 7.82 -34.33 -12.78
N THR A 41 7.75 -35.23 -11.80
CA THR A 41 7.20 -34.94 -10.47
C THR A 41 8.16 -34.07 -9.65
N LYS A 42 9.48 -34.29 -9.73
CA LYS A 42 10.48 -33.43 -9.06
C LYS A 42 10.48 -32.01 -9.63
N ILE A 43 10.41 -31.88 -10.96
CA ILE A 43 10.35 -30.57 -11.62
C ILE A 43 9.02 -29.88 -11.30
N GLY A 44 7.90 -30.61 -11.34
CA GLY A 44 6.58 -30.07 -11.00
C GLY A 44 6.49 -29.56 -9.56
N ILE A 45 7.04 -30.31 -8.59
CA ILE A 45 7.11 -29.88 -7.19
C ILE A 45 8.03 -28.66 -7.04
N GLY A 46 9.20 -28.64 -7.71
CA GLY A 46 10.11 -27.51 -7.65
C GLY A 46 9.50 -26.20 -8.18
N VAL A 47 8.77 -26.28 -9.29
CA VAL A 47 8.02 -25.13 -9.86
C VAL A 47 6.90 -24.70 -8.93
N ALA A 48 6.13 -25.63 -8.36
CA ALA A 48 5.05 -25.30 -7.43
C ALA A 48 5.57 -24.62 -6.16
N VAL A 49 6.67 -25.10 -5.59
CA VAL A 49 7.32 -24.50 -4.40
C VAL A 49 7.87 -23.12 -4.70
N LEU A 50 8.46 -22.90 -5.89
CA LEU A 50 8.91 -21.57 -6.30
C LEU A 50 7.76 -20.58 -6.47
N VAL A 51 6.66 -21.00 -7.11
CA VAL A 51 5.48 -20.14 -7.30
C VAL A 51 4.83 -19.83 -5.95
N PHE A 52 4.63 -20.81 -5.08
CA PHE A 52 4.08 -20.57 -3.73
C PHE A 52 5.02 -19.75 -2.85
N GLY A 53 6.32 -20.01 -2.88
CA GLY A 53 7.32 -19.23 -2.16
C GLY A 53 7.40 -17.78 -2.65
N PHE A 54 7.23 -17.56 -3.96
CA PHE A 54 7.15 -16.23 -4.56
C PHE A 54 5.85 -15.51 -4.17
N VAL A 55 4.70 -16.19 -4.21
CA VAL A 55 3.41 -15.66 -3.72
C VAL A 55 3.43 -15.40 -2.21
N PHE A 56 4.16 -16.19 -1.43
CA PHE A 56 4.30 -15.98 0.02
C PHE A 56 5.27 -14.84 0.35
N ALA A 57 6.43 -14.78 -0.33
CA ALA A 57 7.39 -13.69 -0.18
C ALA A 57 6.85 -12.34 -0.67
N LEU A 58 5.94 -12.35 -1.66
CA LEU A 58 5.19 -11.19 -2.12
C LEU A 58 3.74 -11.18 -1.61
N GLY A 59 3.40 -11.99 -0.62
CA GLY A 59 2.03 -12.18 -0.13
C GLY A 59 1.42 -10.94 0.50
N ASP A 60 2.28 -10.00 0.91
CA ASP A 60 1.93 -8.64 1.33
C ASP A 60 2.19 -7.57 0.24
N PHE A 61 2.71 -7.96 -0.93
CA PHE A 61 3.16 -7.03 -1.99
C PHE A 61 2.44 -7.20 -3.35
N LEU A 62 1.53 -8.16 -3.51
CA LEU A 62 0.76 -8.32 -4.76
C LEU A 62 -0.68 -7.79 -4.61
N PRO A 63 -1.03 -6.64 -5.21
CA PRO A 63 -2.40 -6.15 -5.25
C PRO A 63 -3.21 -7.03 -6.21
N SER A 64 -3.75 -8.15 -5.72
CA SER A 64 -4.59 -9.05 -6.50
C SER A 64 -6.06 -8.72 -6.23
N GLY A 65 -6.71 -8.06 -7.19
CA GLY A 65 -8.16 -7.83 -7.15
C GLY A 65 -8.55 -6.37 -7.32
N SER A 66 -8.32 -5.84 -8.51
CA SER A 66 -8.95 -4.63 -9.02
C SER A 66 -10.46 -4.85 -9.18
N THR A 67 -11.22 -4.88 -8.08
CA THR A 67 -12.58 -4.32 -8.11
C THR A 67 -12.45 -2.82 -8.28
N GLY A 68 -13.29 -2.25 -9.14
CA GLY A 68 -13.32 -0.82 -9.44
C GLY A 68 -13.32 0.05 -8.18
N PRO A 69 -12.93 1.31 -8.40
CA PRO A 69 -12.10 2.06 -7.47
C PRO A 69 -12.78 2.13 -6.11
N ASP A 70 -12.03 1.83 -5.05
CA ASP A 70 -12.27 2.52 -3.80
C ASP A 70 -11.85 3.97 -4.03
N LYS A 71 -12.74 4.70 -4.70
CA LYS A 71 -12.77 6.16 -4.73
C LYS A 71 -13.14 6.70 -3.34
N ASP A 72 -12.93 5.94 -2.26
CA ASP A 72 -12.94 6.42 -0.89
C ASP A 72 -11.53 6.51 -0.29
N SER A 73 -10.47 6.39 -1.10
CA SER A 73 -9.37 7.35 -0.98
C SER A 73 -9.75 8.63 -1.75
N VAL A 74 -10.86 9.24 -1.36
CA VAL A 74 -11.01 10.69 -1.46
C VAL A 74 -9.96 11.29 -0.51
N VAL A 75 -8.67 11.18 -0.86
CA VAL A 75 -7.87 12.39 -0.83
C VAL A 75 -8.48 13.19 -1.98
N GLU A 76 -9.61 13.84 -1.67
CA GLU A 76 -10.09 14.98 -2.40
C GLU A 76 -8.83 15.83 -2.51
N ASN A 77 -8.22 15.83 -3.69
CA ASN A 77 -7.57 17.03 -4.12
C ASN A 77 -8.74 18.00 -4.16
N ILE A 78 -9.02 18.67 -3.03
CA ILE A 78 -10.03 19.71 -2.92
C ILE A 78 -9.60 20.67 -4.01
N LYS A 79 -10.26 20.55 -5.15
CA LYS A 79 -9.92 21.33 -6.30
C LYS A 79 -10.50 22.68 -5.97
N LEU A 80 -9.65 23.54 -5.40
CA LEU A 80 -10.00 24.91 -5.07
C LEU A 80 -10.77 25.49 -6.26
N SER A 81 -11.91 26.11 -5.97
CA SER A 81 -12.58 26.92 -6.96
C SER A 81 -11.61 27.98 -7.46
N ARG A 82 -11.79 28.42 -8.73
CA ARG A 82 -10.98 29.51 -9.29
C ARG A 82 -11.06 30.77 -8.41
N GLU A 83 -12.20 31.00 -7.78
CA GLU A 83 -12.42 32.12 -6.88
C GLU A 83 -11.60 31.98 -5.59
N GLU A 84 -11.58 30.79 -4.98
CA GLU A 84 -10.79 30.49 -3.79
C GLU A 84 -9.29 30.60 -4.08
N GLU A 85 -8.83 30.03 -5.18
CA GLU A 85 -7.42 30.14 -5.62
C GLU A 85 -7.04 31.61 -5.85
N SER A 86 -7.92 32.41 -6.46
CA SER A 86 -7.69 33.84 -6.66
C SER A 86 -7.63 34.61 -5.33
N ASN A 87 -8.49 34.27 -4.37
CA ASN A 87 -8.53 34.91 -3.07
C ASN A 87 -7.26 34.57 -2.26
N LEU A 88 -6.83 33.31 -2.27
CA LEU A 88 -5.58 32.88 -1.64
C LEU A 88 -4.37 33.58 -2.26
N LYS A 89 -4.31 33.72 -3.59
CA LYS A 89 -3.24 34.48 -4.26
C LYS A 89 -3.20 35.95 -3.85
N ASN A 90 -4.37 36.58 -3.71
CA ASN A 90 -4.44 37.97 -3.23
C ASN A 90 -3.98 38.07 -1.77
N MET A 91 -4.41 37.14 -0.92
CA MET A 91 -4.01 37.09 0.49
C MET A 91 -2.50 36.86 0.66
N LEU A 92 -1.92 35.94 -0.12
CA LEU A 92 -0.48 35.72 -0.14
C LEU A 92 0.28 37.01 -0.50
N LYS A 93 -0.21 37.75 -1.49
CA LYS A 93 0.39 39.02 -1.90
C LYS A 93 0.34 40.10 -0.80
N GLU A 94 -0.73 40.15 0.00
CA GLU A 94 -0.82 41.06 1.14
C GLU A 94 0.23 40.73 2.22
N TYR A 95 0.41 39.44 2.51
CA TYR A 95 1.48 39.00 3.42
C TYR A 95 2.86 39.29 2.84
N GLU A 96 3.09 39.08 1.54
CA GLU A 96 4.36 39.43 0.89
C GLU A 96 4.68 40.92 0.98
N VAL A 97 3.67 41.80 0.84
CA VAL A 97 3.85 43.24 1.02
C VAL A 97 4.25 43.55 2.47
N THR A 98 3.65 42.88 3.44
CA THR A 98 4.00 43.02 4.86
C THR A 98 5.41 42.51 5.14
N LEU A 99 5.81 41.39 4.55
CA LEU A 99 7.15 40.82 4.69
C LEU A 99 8.22 41.68 4.01
N ARG A 100 7.88 42.47 2.98
CA ARG A 100 8.82 43.43 2.38
C ARG A 100 9.16 44.57 3.33
N SER A 101 8.22 45.01 4.17
CA SER A 101 8.45 46.07 5.16
C SER A 101 8.98 45.53 6.49
N ASN A 102 8.52 44.35 6.91
CA ASN A 102 8.97 43.65 8.10
C ASN A 102 9.25 42.15 7.77
N PRO A 103 10.47 41.80 7.34
CA PRO A 103 10.80 40.43 6.89
C PRO A 103 10.71 39.34 7.97
N LYS A 104 10.61 39.74 9.24
CA LYS A 104 10.60 38.86 10.41
C LYS A 104 9.25 38.91 11.14
N ASP A 105 8.22 39.48 10.51
CA ASP A 105 6.90 39.54 11.08
C ASP A 105 6.35 38.11 11.24
N PRO A 106 6.15 37.60 12.47
CA PRO A 106 5.78 36.20 12.65
C PRO A 106 4.39 35.91 12.08
N THR A 107 3.46 36.85 12.21
CA THR A 107 2.09 36.73 11.69
C THR A 107 2.08 36.67 10.17
N ALA A 108 2.85 37.53 9.51
CA ALA A 108 2.93 37.53 8.05
C ALA A 108 3.70 36.30 7.51
N LEU A 109 4.73 35.83 8.21
CA LEU A 109 5.44 34.61 7.87
C LEU A 109 4.52 33.38 7.97
N GLU A 110 3.75 33.27 9.06
CA GLU A 110 2.79 32.18 9.26
C GLU A 110 1.66 32.25 8.23
N GLY A 111 1.06 33.43 8.06
CA GLY A 111 -0.02 33.64 7.10
C GLY A 111 0.41 33.34 5.66
N ALA A 112 1.60 33.79 5.25
CA ALA A 112 2.16 33.47 3.94
C ALA A 112 2.45 31.97 3.81
N ALA A 113 3.02 31.33 4.82
CA ALA A 113 3.32 29.91 4.79
C ALA A 113 2.07 29.04 4.64
N VAL A 114 1.04 29.30 5.45
CA VAL A 114 -0.25 28.58 5.39
C VAL A 114 -0.89 28.79 4.02
N THR A 115 -0.96 30.03 3.55
CA THR A 115 -1.57 30.35 2.25
C THR A 115 -0.82 29.68 1.09
N SER A 116 0.52 29.68 1.12
CA SER A 116 1.33 28.95 0.14
C SER A 116 1.10 27.44 0.22
N ALA A 117 0.93 26.86 1.42
CA ALA A 117 0.63 25.44 1.55
C ALA A 117 -0.74 25.08 0.95
N GLU A 118 -1.77 25.92 1.17
CA GLU A 118 -3.10 25.74 0.59
C GLU A 118 -3.10 25.87 -0.95
N LEU A 119 -2.28 26.77 -1.49
CA LEU A 119 -2.05 26.90 -2.93
C LEU A 119 -1.23 25.75 -3.53
N GLY A 120 -0.69 24.84 -2.70
CA GLY A 120 0.17 23.74 -3.12
C GLY A 120 1.62 24.16 -3.41
N GLU A 121 2.00 25.38 -3.05
CA GLU A 121 3.35 25.93 -3.17
C GLU A 121 4.23 25.47 -2.00
N TYR A 122 4.33 24.15 -1.82
CA TYR A 122 4.92 23.54 -0.63
C TYR A 122 6.39 23.93 -0.39
N ALA A 123 7.17 24.18 -1.45
CA ALA A 123 8.57 24.60 -1.31
C ALA A 123 8.69 26.00 -0.68
N GLN A 124 7.82 26.93 -1.09
CA GLN A 124 7.77 28.27 -0.51
C GLN A 124 7.25 28.22 0.93
N ALA A 125 6.19 27.45 1.17
CA ALA A 125 5.65 27.24 2.52
C ALA A 125 6.73 26.69 3.48
N ALA A 126 7.50 25.69 3.06
CA ALA A 126 8.57 25.13 3.88
C ALA A 126 9.63 26.18 4.24
N SER A 127 10.07 26.99 3.27
CA SER A 127 11.05 28.06 3.52
C SER A 127 10.53 29.09 4.52
N LEU A 128 9.28 29.54 4.36
CA LEU A 128 8.67 30.53 5.25
C LEU A 128 8.50 30.00 6.68
N LEU A 129 8.13 28.72 6.83
CA LEU A 129 8.05 28.05 8.13
C LEU A 129 9.42 27.90 8.80
N GLU A 130 10.45 27.57 8.02
CA GLU A 130 11.82 27.51 8.53
C GLU A 130 12.33 28.88 8.99
N ASP A 131 11.95 29.96 8.31
CA ASP A 131 12.26 31.32 8.75
C ASP A 131 11.46 31.71 10.00
N LEU A 132 10.18 31.34 10.09
CA LEU A 132 9.35 31.56 11.27
C LEU A 132 9.90 30.87 12.52
N ILE A 133 10.39 29.63 12.37
CA ILE A 133 11.04 28.89 13.46
C ILE A 133 12.33 29.60 13.92
N LYS A 134 13.10 30.21 13.00
CA LYS A 134 14.30 30.99 13.35
C LYS A 134 13.96 32.25 14.16
N GLU A 135 12.81 32.86 13.91
CA GLU A 135 12.28 33.98 14.72
C GLU A 135 11.74 33.54 16.09
N LYS A 136 12.10 32.32 16.52
CA LYS A 136 11.82 31.73 17.84
C LYS A 136 10.36 31.42 18.10
N SER A 137 9.65 30.95 17.07
CA SER A 137 8.41 30.26 17.35
C SER A 137 8.69 28.85 17.90
N ASP A 138 8.35 28.64 19.18
CA ASP A 138 8.40 27.34 19.87
C ASP A 138 7.04 26.64 19.82
N ASP A 139 6.18 27.04 18.87
CA ASP A 139 4.84 26.51 18.70
C ASP A 139 4.88 25.14 18.03
N SER A 140 4.32 24.14 18.71
CA SER A 140 4.14 22.79 18.20
C SER A 140 3.37 22.75 16.87
N ASP A 141 2.43 23.67 16.65
CA ASP A 141 1.62 23.71 15.43
C ASP A 141 2.44 24.08 14.20
N ILE A 142 3.45 24.96 14.34
CA ILE A 142 4.33 25.34 13.22
C ILE A 142 5.23 24.17 12.83
N PHE A 143 5.74 23.42 13.81
CA PHE A 143 6.51 22.20 13.52
C PHE A 143 5.63 21.11 12.91
N ARG A 144 4.36 21.00 13.31
CA ARG A 144 3.39 20.08 12.70
C ARG A 144 3.15 20.46 11.24
N LEU A 145 2.86 21.74 10.97
CA LEU A 145 2.66 22.25 9.61
C LEU A 145 3.89 22.05 8.72
N LEU A 146 5.10 22.31 9.25
CA LEU A 146 6.35 22.02 8.52
C LEU A 146 6.46 20.53 8.18
N GLY A 147 6.07 19.64 9.10
CA GLY A 147 6.01 18.20 8.88
C GLY A 147 5.06 17.82 7.73
N GLU A 148 3.86 18.40 7.70
CA GLU A 148 2.87 18.19 6.65
C GLU A 148 3.38 18.68 5.29
N VAL A 149 3.93 19.88 5.24
CA VAL A 149 4.49 20.48 4.03
C VAL A 149 5.67 19.66 3.49
N LYS A 150 6.60 19.24 4.35
CA LYS A 150 7.74 18.38 3.95
C LYS A 150 7.28 17.00 3.46
N TYR A 151 6.23 16.44 4.05
CA TYR A 151 5.61 15.21 3.57
C TYR A 151 5.06 15.37 2.14
N LYS A 152 4.36 16.49 1.87
CA LYS A 152 3.86 16.81 0.51
C LYS A 152 4.99 17.00 -0.50
N LEU A 153 6.15 17.51 -0.06
CA LEU A 153 7.38 17.59 -0.85
C LEU A 153 8.11 16.24 -1.02
N LYS A 154 7.63 15.16 -0.38
CA LYS A 154 8.29 13.85 -0.31
C LYS A 154 9.64 13.87 0.42
N ASP A 155 9.91 14.93 1.19
CA ASP A 155 11.00 14.97 2.16
C ASP A 155 10.53 14.27 3.44
N TYR A 156 10.53 12.93 3.40
CA TYR A 156 10.03 12.12 4.51
C TYR A 156 10.92 12.21 5.75
N ASP A 157 12.24 12.29 5.56
CA ASP A 157 13.19 12.43 6.68
C ASP A 157 13.01 13.77 7.38
N GLY A 158 12.89 14.87 6.62
CA GLY A 158 12.61 16.19 7.15
C GLY A 158 11.23 16.29 7.80
N SER A 159 10.23 15.62 7.23
CA SER A 159 8.88 15.53 7.79
C SER A 159 8.88 14.86 9.17
N VAL A 160 9.54 13.70 9.29
CA VAL A 160 9.69 12.98 10.57
C VAL A 160 10.42 13.83 11.60
N ALA A 161 11.48 14.54 11.20
CA ALA A 161 12.21 15.44 12.10
C ALA A 161 11.33 16.59 12.61
N ALA A 162 10.50 17.16 11.74
CA ALA A 162 9.57 18.24 12.09
C ALA A 162 8.47 17.75 13.05
N TYR A 163 7.80 16.62 12.78
CA TYR A 163 6.81 16.04 13.70
C TYR A 163 7.39 15.64 15.06
N LYS A 164 8.63 15.11 15.08
CA LYS A 164 9.34 14.86 16.34
C LYS A 164 9.58 16.14 17.13
N SER A 165 9.85 17.25 16.44
CA SER A 165 10.04 18.55 17.08
C SER A 165 8.72 19.10 17.64
N ALA A 166 7.61 18.92 16.92
CA ALA A 166 6.26 19.31 17.36
C ALA A 166 5.85 18.63 18.69
N THR A 167 6.34 17.42 18.94
CA THR A 167 6.02 16.64 20.16
C THR A 167 7.06 16.81 21.28
N LYS A 168 8.17 17.52 21.04
CA LYS A 168 9.33 17.54 21.95
C LYS A 168 9.15 18.40 23.20
N LYS A 169 8.02 19.10 23.38
CA LYS A 169 7.73 19.89 24.60
C LYS A 169 6.25 19.88 24.98
N LEU A 170 5.89 18.98 25.90
CA LEU A 170 4.85 19.19 26.91
C LEU A 170 5.41 18.60 28.21
N LYS A 171 6.19 19.37 28.96
CA LYS A 171 6.65 18.98 30.30
C LYS A 171 6.56 20.18 31.23
#